data_AF-A0A7S2FL06-F1
#
_entry.id   AF-A0A7S2FL06-F1
#
_cell.length_a   1.000
_cell.length_b   1.000
_cell.length_c   1.000
_cell.angle_alpha   90.00
_cell.angle_beta   90.00
_cell.angle_gamma   90.00
#
_symmetry.space_group_name_H-M   'P 1'
#
loop_
_entity.id
_entity.type
_entity.pdbx_description
1 polymer ?
#
loop_
_entity_poly.entity_id
_entity_poly.type
_entity_poly.pdbx_seq_one_letter_code
_entity_poly.pdbx_strand_id
1 'polypeptide(L)'
;SMLLKMVVVLDPISFLVKPVTTVICKHIPTGNDPTQHHTKEHRDCAKKMQLEWVDLISKGQLGEKLLPILWQNVPPEHHPQLLALMIKFGLIVPLQNFGSVEGDGRKMSHGGHVKGVTNSFLGTDSADSAIYLVPALLPDPPSPEHLRNWTTGPVSSCYFFFTTNANLKSHAKITLDDLINFGFLPNGLFSRIL
;
A
#
# COMPACT_ATOMS: atom_id res chain seq x y z
N SER A 1 22.22 -24.13 -5.77
CA SER A 1 21.29 -24.24 -6.91
C SER A 1 19.87 -24.22 -6.37
N MET A 2 19.26 -23.03 -6.22
CA MET A 2 17.85 -22.94 -5.83
C MET A 2 17.00 -22.84 -7.09
N LEU A 3 16.27 -23.92 -7.35
CA LEU A 3 15.30 -24.05 -8.43
C LEU A 3 14.25 -22.93 -8.31
N LEU A 4 14.28 -21.98 -9.23
CA LEU A 4 13.17 -21.07 -9.47
C LEU A 4 11.97 -21.95 -9.89
N LYS A 5 11.06 -22.25 -8.97
CA LYS A 5 9.83 -22.96 -9.32
C LYS A 5 9.05 -22.07 -10.30
N MET A 6 9.01 -22.46 -11.57
CA MET A 6 8.19 -21.80 -12.58
C MET A 6 6.72 -21.93 -12.15
N VAL A 7 6.18 -20.87 -11.57
CA VAL A 7 4.74 -20.72 -11.43
C VAL A 7 4.22 -20.24 -12.79
N VAL A 8 3.61 -21.14 -13.54
CA VAL A 8 2.91 -20.80 -14.77
C VAL A 8 1.46 -20.49 -14.39
N VAL A 9 1.11 -19.20 -14.42
CA VAL A 9 -0.26 -18.75 -14.16
C VAL A 9 -1.07 -18.92 -15.44
N LEU A 10 -1.88 -19.98 -15.50
CA LEU A 10 -2.72 -20.29 -16.68
C LEU A 10 -3.98 -19.44 -16.76
N ASP A 11 -4.51 -19.04 -15.60
CA ASP A 11 -5.62 -18.10 -15.48
C ASP A 11 -5.22 -16.93 -14.56
N PRO A 12 -4.72 -15.81 -15.10
CA PRO A 12 -4.32 -14.66 -14.30
C PRO A 12 -5.50 -13.99 -13.59
N ILE A 13 -6.73 -14.16 -14.10
CA ILE A 13 -7.90 -13.57 -13.49
C ILE A 13 -8.20 -14.29 -12.18
N SER A 14 -8.32 -15.62 -12.22
CA SER A 14 -8.65 -16.39 -11.02
C SER A 14 -7.47 -16.50 -10.04
N PHE A 15 -6.24 -16.51 -10.53
CA PHE A 15 -5.06 -16.62 -9.68
C PHE A 15 -4.66 -15.30 -9.02
N LEU A 16 -4.71 -14.17 -9.75
CA LEU A 16 -4.21 -12.88 -9.28
C LEU A 16 -5.32 -11.87 -9.11
N VAL A 17 -6.11 -11.61 -10.15
CA VAL A 17 -7.08 -10.49 -10.14
C VAL A 17 -8.12 -10.67 -9.04
N LYS A 18 -8.83 -11.81 -8.99
CA LYS A 18 -9.89 -12.03 -7.99
C LYS A 18 -9.36 -11.95 -6.56
N PRO A 19 -8.29 -12.68 -6.17
CA PRO A 19 -7.79 -12.62 -4.80
C PRO A 19 -7.26 -11.23 -4.40
N VAL A 20 -6.63 -10.52 -5.34
CA VAL A 20 -6.20 -9.13 -5.13
C VAL A 20 -7.40 -8.22 -4.90
N THR A 21 -8.41 -8.29 -5.78
CA THR A 21 -9.62 -7.48 -5.66
C THR A 21 -10.34 -7.73 -4.35
N THR A 22 -10.37 -8.97 -3.83
CA THR A 22 -10.94 -9.26 -2.50
C THR A 22 -10.27 -8.46 -1.38
N VAL A 23 -8.97 -8.14 -1.51
CA VAL A 23 -8.23 -7.36 -0.51
C VAL A 23 -8.42 -5.85 -0.75
N ILE A 24 -8.24 -5.38 -1.98
CA ILE A 24 -8.11 -3.95 -2.31
C ILE A 24 -9.40 -3.30 -2.80
N CYS A 25 -10.51 -4.03 -2.91
CA CYS A 25 -11.78 -3.46 -3.37
C CYS A 25 -12.28 -2.38 -2.41
N LYS A 26 -13.11 -1.48 -2.93
CA LYS A 26 -13.75 -0.45 -2.13
C LYS A 26 -14.77 -1.08 -1.18
N HIS A 27 -14.42 -1.12 0.11
CA HIS A 27 -15.23 -1.78 1.14
C HIS A 27 -16.33 -0.87 1.72
N ILE A 28 -16.17 0.46 1.60
CA ILE A 28 -17.13 1.44 2.11
C ILE A 28 -18.04 1.92 0.96
N PRO A 29 -19.38 1.77 1.08
CA PRO A 29 -20.31 2.19 0.04
C PRO A 29 -20.35 3.72 -0.09
N THR A 30 -20.25 4.22 -1.32
CA THR A 30 -20.56 5.62 -1.66
C THR A 30 -21.48 5.63 -2.87
N GLY A 31 -22.78 5.78 -2.61
CA GLY A 31 -23.80 5.81 -3.68
C GLY A 31 -23.91 4.51 -4.47
N ASN A 32 -24.12 4.63 -5.79
CA ASN A 32 -24.35 3.52 -6.71
C ASN A 32 -23.02 3.11 -7.39
N ASP A 33 -22.11 2.50 -6.62
CA ASP A 33 -20.77 2.10 -7.09
C ASP A 33 -20.77 0.65 -7.59
N PRO A 34 -20.58 0.40 -8.91
CA PRO A 34 -20.60 -0.96 -9.47
C PRO A 34 -19.37 -1.81 -9.08
N THR A 35 -18.37 -1.23 -8.41
CA THR A 35 -17.17 -1.96 -7.95
C THR A 35 -17.33 -2.59 -6.56
N GLN A 36 -18.53 -2.50 -5.99
CA GLN A 36 -18.91 -3.11 -4.72
C GLN A 36 -18.77 -4.63 -4.79
N HIS A 37 -17.89 -5.17 -3.96
CA HIS A 37 -17.80 -6.60 -3.70
C HIS A 37 -18.12 -6.82 -2.22
N HIS A 38 -19.33 -7.27 -1.89
CA HIS A 38 -19.65 -7.72 -0.53
C HIS A 38 -19.66 -9.24 -0.49
N THR A 39 -18.48 -9.80 -0.30
CA THR A 39 -18.24 -11.24 -0.40
C THR A 39 -18.46 -11.94 0.96
N LYS A 40 -18.44 -13.28 0.98
CA LYS A 40 -18.57 -14.03 2.24
C LYS A 40 -17.35 -13.79 3.14
N GLU A 41 -16.19 -13.71 2.50
CA GLU A 41 -14.87 -13.48 3.08
C GLU A 41 -14.85 -12.18 3.90
N HIS A 42 -15.39 -11.09 3.33
CA HIS A 42 -15.51 -9.81 4.03
C HIS A 42 -16.39 -9.89 5.27
N ARG A 43 -17.53 -10.57 5.19
CA ARG A 43 -18.41 -10.80 6.35
C ARG A 43 -17.72 -11.63 7.42
N ASP A 44 -16.94 -12.62 7.03
CA ASP A 44 -16.22 -13.49 7.95
C ASP A 44 -15.08 -12.72 8.65
N CYS A 45 -14.34 -11.87 7.94
CA CYS A 45 -13.38 -10.94 8.54
C CYS A 45 -14.05 -9.98 9.53
N ALA A 46 -15.15 -9.34 9.13
CA ALA A 46 -15.88 -8.40 9.99
C ALA A 46 -16.41 -9.04 11.28
N LYS A 47 -16.74 -10.34 11.25
CA LYS A 47 -17.23 -11.09 12.41
C LYS A 47 -16.13 -11.67 13.29
N LYS A 48 -15.09 -12.23 12.67
CA LYS A 48 -14.04 -13.00 13.38
C LYS A 48 -12.87 -12.12 13.83
N MET A 49 -12.62 -11.02 13.11
CA MET A 49 -11.43 -10.17 13.26
C MET A 49 -11.83 -8.70 13.07
N GLN A 50 -12.79 -8.25 13.88
CA GLN A 50 -13.47 -6.96 13.69
C GLN A 50 -12.49 -5.77 13.71
N LEU A 51 -11.52 -5.75 14.64
CA LEU A 51 -10.59 -4.63 14.78
C LEU A 51 -9.69 -4.50 13.56
N GLU A 52 -9.11 -5.61 13.11
CA GLU A 52 -8.23 -5.65 11.96
C GLU A 52 -8.97 -5.37 10.67
N TRP A 53 -10.21 -5.86 10.58
CA TRP A 53 -11.09 -5.52 9.47
C TRP A 53 -11.36 -4.02 9.41
N VAL A 54 -11.64 -3.38 10.56
CA VAL A 54 -11.83 -1.92 10.64
C VAL A 54 -10.56 -1.18 10.23
N ASP A 55 -9.39 -1.60 10.71
CA ASP A 55 -8.11 -0.99 10.33
C ASP A 55 -7.85 -1.09 8.82
N LEU A 56 -8.19 -2.22 8.19
CA LEU A 56 -8.09 -2.38 6.74
C LEU A 56 -8.98 -1.39 6.00
N ILE A 57 -10.28 -1.34 6.33
CA ILE A 57 -11.25 -0.58 5.53
C ILE A 57 -11.22 0.93 5.80
N SER A 58 -10.72 1.36 6.97
CA SER A 58 -10.71 2.77 7.38
C SER A 58 -9.34 3.44 7.31
N LYS A 59 -8.26 2.66 7.48
CA LYS A 59 -6.88 3.17 7.49
C LYS A 59 -6.02 2.57 6.39
N GLY A 60 -6.53 1.60 5.62
CA GLY A 60 -5.75 0.83 4.67
C GLY A 60 -4.69 -0.04 5.33
N GLN A 61 -4.85 -0.44 6.59
CA GLN A 61 -3.88 -1.28 7.30
C GLN A 61 -4.31 -2.75 7.30
N LEU A 62 -3.57 -3.59 6.58
CA LEU A 62 -3.82 -5.02 6.42
C LEU A 62 -2.92 -5.83 7.34
N GLY A 63 -3.47 -6.45 8.38
CA GLY A 63 -2.76 -7.48 9.13
C GLY A 63 -2.67 -8.80 8.35
N GLU A 64 -1.50 -9.45 8.33
CA GLU A 64 -1.26 -10.70 7.60
C GLU A 64 -2.27 -11.80 7.99
N LYS A 65 -2.69 -11.81 9.26
CA LYS A 65 -3.68 -12.75 9.80
C LYS A 65 -5.09 -12.66 9.19
N LEU A 66 -5.42 -11.59 8.46
CA LEU A 66 -6.66 -11.51 7.68
C LEU A 66 -6.59 -12.32 6.37
N LEU A 67 -5.39 -12.51 5.81
CA LEU A 67 -5.21 -13.11 4.49
C LEU A 67 -5.78 -14.54 4.38
N PRO A 68 -5.62 -15.44 5.36
CA PRO A 68 -6.22 -16.77 5.29
C PRO A 68 -7.75 -16.75 5.18
N ILE A 69 -8.43 -15.74 5.74
CA ILE A 69 -9.88 -15.58 5.64
C ILE A 69 -10.25 -14.96 4.28
N LEU A 70 -9.55 -13.89 3.88
CA LEU A 70 -9.79 -13.20 2.60
C LEU A 70 -9.51 -14.10 1.39
N TRP A 71 -8.58 -15.04 1.53
CA TRP A 71 -8.17 -15.98 0.50
C TRP A 71 -8.60 -17.41 0.79
N GLN A 72 -9.68 -17.62 1.56
CA GLN A 72 -10.15 -18.96 1.92
C GLN A 72 -10.45 -19.85 0.70
N ASN A 73 -10.76 -19.26 -0.46
CA ASN A 73 -11.00 -19.98 -1.71
C ASN A 73 -9.75 -20.12 -2.59
N VAL A 74 -8.61 -19.58 -2.17
CA VAL A 74 -7.31 -19.74 -2.83
C VAL A 74 -6.55 -20.84 -2.09
N PRO A 75 -5.97 -21.82 -2.80
CA PRO A 75 -5.14 -22.85 -2.17
C PRO A 75 -4.03 -22.23 -1.30
N PRO A 76 -3.87 -22.62 -0.02
CA PRO A 76 -2.90 -22.01 0.90
C PRO A 76 -1.45 -21.99 0.39
N GLU A 77 -1.06 -22.98 -0.43
CA GLU A 77 0.26 -23.07 -1.05
C GLU A 77 0.58 -21.94 -2.04
N HIS A 78 -0.44 -21.18 -2.46
CA HIS A 78 -0.30 -20.03 -3.37
C HIS A 78 -0.29 -18.68 -2.64
N HIS A 79 -0.66 -18.64 -1.36
CA HIS A 79 -0.76 -17.39 -0.59
C HIS A 79 0.59 -16.64 -0.54
N PRO A 80 1.75 -17.30 -0.30
CA PRO A 80 3.03 -16.60 -0.27
C PRO A 80 3.41 -15.95 -1.60
N GLN A 81 3.13 -16.62 -2.73
CA GLN A 81 3.43 -16.11 -4.06
C GLN A 81 2.49 -14.96 -4.44
N LEU A 82 1.20 -15.09 -4.11
CA LEU A 82 0.22 -14.04 -4.30
C LEU A 82 0.60 -12.78 -3.50
N LEU A 83 0.95 -12.95 -2.23
CA LEU A 83 1.43 -11.88 -1.37
C LEU A 83 2.68 -11.21 -1.95
N ALA A 84 3.67 -12.00 -2.38
CA ALA A 84 4.87 -11.49 -3.02
C ALA A 84 4.58 -10.71 -4.32
N LEU A 85 3.61 -11.15 -5.12
CA LEU A 85 3.16 -10.41 -6.31
C LEU A 85 2.50 -9.09 -5.94
N MET A 86 1.62 -9.07 -4.94
CA MET A 86 0.99 -7.84 -4.46
C MET A 86 2.01 -6.82 -3.97
N ILE A 87 3.02 -7.27 -3.22
CA ILE A 87 4.14 -6.42 -2.77
C ILE A 87 4.93 -5.93 -3.99
N LYS A 88 5.34 -6.84 -4.88
CA LYS A 88 6.14 -6.51 -6.07
C LYS A 88 5.46 -5.49 -6.98
N PHE A 89 4.13 -5.52 -7.08
CA PHE A 89 3.37 -4.58 -7.89
C PHE A 89 2.93 -3.30 -7.15
N GLY A 90 3.31 -3.15 -5.87
CA GLY A 90 2.96 -1.98 -5.05
C GLY A 90 1.46 -1.91 -4.73
N LEU A 91 0.78 -3.05 -4.70
CA LEU A 91 -0.63 -3.13 -4.32
C LEU A 91 -0.79 -3.12 -2.79
N ILE A 92 0.23 -3.64 -2.10
CA ILE A 92 0.40 -3.55 -0.65
C ILE A 92 1.87 -3.27 -0.35
N VAL A 93 2.15 -2.63 0.78
CA VAL A 93 3.51 -2.24 1.20
C VAL A 93 3.76 -2.75 2.62
N PRO A 94 4.79 -3.58 2.87
CA PRO A 94 5.11 -4.02 4.23
C PRO A 94 5.46 -2.83 5.13
N LEU A 95 4.80 -2.70 6.28
CA LEU A 95 5.18 -1.74 7.30
C LEU A 95 6.28 -2.37 8.17
N GLN A 96 7.43 -1.71 8.26
CA GLN A 96 8.43 -2.10 9.25
C GLN A 96 7.92 -1.67 10.63
N ASN A 97 7.74 -2.63 11.54
CA ASN A 97 7.60 -2.32 12.94
C ASN A 97 8.90 -1.66 13.40
N PHE A 98 8.91 -0.33 13.47
CA PHE A 98 9.89 0.39 14.29
C PHE A 98 9.52 0.05 15.73
N GLY A 99 10.09 -1.04 16.24
CA GLY A 99 9.88 -1.48 17.61
C GLY A 99 9.99 -0.27 18.53
N SER A 100 8.94 -0.06 19.34
CA SER A 100 8.94 0.90 20.43
C SER A 100 10.25 0.74 21.20
N VAL A 101 11.10 1.76 21.11
CA VAL A 101 12.28 1.85 21.97
C VAL A 101 11.73 1.97 23.38
N GLU A 102 11.79 0.86 24.13
CA GLU A 102 11.56 0.88 25.56
C GLU A 102 12.49 1.94 26.15
N GLY A 103 11.87 2.93 26.80
CA GLY A 103 12.60 3.96 27.50
C GLY A 103 13.32 3.34 28.68
N ASP A 104 14.64 3.28 28.61
CA ASP A 104 15.46 3.39 29.79
C ASP A 104 16.67 4.28 29.51
N GLY A 105 17.02 5.07 30.51
CA GLY A 105 17.83 6.27 30.36
C GLY A 105 19.30 6.04 30.06
N ARG A 106 19.93 7.14 29.63
CA ARG A 106 21.38 7.46 29.63
C ARG A 106 22.26 6.96 28.47
N LYS A 107 22.72 7.97 27.73
CA LYS A 107 24.10 8.29 27.27
C LYS A 107 24.33 8.31 25.75
N MET A 108 24.91 9.43 25.35
CA MET A 108 25.47 9.76 24.05
C MET A 108 26.48 8.73 23.55
N SER A 109 26.48 8.44 22.24
CA SER A 109 27.71 8.43 21.42
C SER A 109 27.38 8.26 19.94
N HIS A 110 28.19 8.92 19.13
CA HIS A 110 28.28 8.94 17.68
C HIS A 110 28.28 7.59 16.97
N GLY A 111 27.81 7.58 15.71
CA GLY A 111 28.28 6.64 14.69
C GLY A 111 27.19 6.12 13.76
N GLY A 112 26.80 6.92 12.77
CA GLY A 112 26.00 6.45 11.64
C GLY A 112 26.76 5.40 10.83
N HIS A 113 26.37 4.14 10.98
CA HIS A 113 26.78 3.07 10.09
C HIS A 113 25.52 2.42 9.49
N VAL A 114 25.19 2.84 8.27
CA VAL A 114 24.19 2.21 7.42
C VAL A 114 24.70 0.80 7.11
N LYS A 115 24.20 -0.20 7.84
CA LYS A 115 24.37 -1.61 7.45
C LYS A 115 23.23 -2.01 6.53
N GLY A 116 23.64 -2.55 5.40
CA GLY A 116 22.83 -2.78 4.23
C GLY A 116 21.66 -3.73 4.44
N VAL A 117 20.69 -3.54 3.54
CA VAL A 117 19.54 -4.39 3.29
C VAL A 117 19.97 -5.86 3.20
N THR A 118 19.54 -6.65 4.17
CA THR A 118 19.44 -8.11 4.03
C THR A 118 18.01 -8.50 4.34
N ASN A 119 17.29 -8.98 3.33
CA ASN A 119 15.97 -9.59 3.48
C ASN A 119 16.10 -10.86 4.34
N SER A 120 15.92 -10.72 5.66
CA SER A 120 15.69 -11.86 6.55
C SER A 120 14.20 -12.22 6.49
N PHE A 121 13.79 -12.80 5.37
CA PHE A 121 12.54 -13.54 5.26
C PHE A 121 12.77 -14.91 5.91
N LEU A 122 11.93 -15.26 6.87
CA LEU A 122 11.89 -16.54 7.61
C LEU A 122 12.80 -16.62 8.84
N GLY A 123 12.33 -16.01 9.93
CA GLY A 123 12.70 -16.37 11.30
C GLY A 123 11.44 -16.52 12.13
N THR A 124 11.04 -17.77 12.37
CA THR A 124 10.04 -18.14 13.37
C THR A 124 10.61 -17.86 14.75
N ASP A 125 9.98 -16.96 15.49
CA ASP A 125 9.41 -17.23 16.83
C ASP A 125 9.15 -15.91 17.57
N SER A 126 7.94 -15.78 18.11
CA SER A 126 7.38 -14.65 18.88
C SER A 126 7.06 -13.34 18.11
N ALA A 127 6.68 -13.44 16.84
CA ALA A 127 6.55 -12.28 15.96
C ALA A 127 5.13 -11.68 15.97
N ASP A 128 5.06 -10.39 16.30
CA ASP A 128 3.95 -9.51 15.95
C ASP A 128 3.55 -9.76 14.48
N SER A 129 2.28 -10.10 14.22
CA SER A 129 1.84 -10.49 12.87
C SER A 129 2.14 -9.33 11.92
N ALA A 130 2.79 -9.58 10.78
CA ALA A 130 3.18 -8.50 9.87
C ALA A 130 1.97 -7.63 9.47
N ILE A 131 2.21 -6.33 9.34
CA ILE A 131 1.21 -5.36 8.91
C ILE A 131 1.66 -4.79 7.57
N TYR A 132 0.70 -4.65 6.65
CA TYR A 132 0.90 -4.05 5.34
C TYR A 132 0.02 -2.80 5.20
N LEU A 133 0.49 -1.82 4.45
CA LEU A 133 -0.32 -0.72 3.96
C LEU A 133 -0.97 -1.09 2.63
N VAL A 134 -2.22 -0.72 2.43
CA VAL A 134 -2.97 -0.89 1.17
C VAL A 134 -3.26 0.51 0.62
N PRO A 135 -2.41 1.04 -0.28
CA PRO A 135 -2.50 2.44 -0.71
C PRO A 135 -3.85 2.85 -1.31
N ALA A 136 -4.53 1.91 -1.98
CA ALA A 136 -5.85 2.14 -2.58
C ALA A 136 -6.98 2.32 -1.57
N LEU A 137 -6.75 1.99 -0.30
CA LEU A 137 -7.73 2.09 0.80
C LEU A 137 -7.37 3.19 1.81
N LEU A 138 -6.37 4.02 1.51
CA LEU A 138 -6.03 5.14 2.37
C LEU A 138 -7.19 6.15 2.39
N PRO A 139 -7.49 6.72 3.57
CA PRO A 139 -8.50 7.78 3.66
C PRO A 139 -8.02 9.01 2.89
N ASP A 140 -8.98 9.80 2.42
CA ASP A 140 -8.67 11.12 1.89
C ASP A 140 -7.93 11.94 2.94
N PRO A 141 -6.94 12.76 2.53
CA PRO A 141 -6.23 13.61 3.46
C PRO A 141 -7.22 14.53 4.18
N PRO A 142 -6.98 14.85 5.47
CA PRO A 142 -7.80 15.83 6.18
C PRO A 142 -7.79 17.17 5.42
N SER A 143 -8.85 17.96 5.62
CA SER A 143 -9.07 19.28 5.01
C SER A 143 -7.77 20.04 4.70
N PRO A 144 -7.65 20.69 3.52
CA PRO A 144 -6.45 21.41 3.09
C PRO A 144 -5.96 22.50 4.06
N GLU A 145 -6.75 22.87 5.06
CA GLU A 145 -6.29 23.70 6.18
C GLU A 145 -5.08 23.12 6.93
N HIS A 146 -4.94 21.79 7.02
CA HIS A 146 -3.77 21.17 7.65
C HIS A 146 -2.49 21.35 6.83
N LEU A 147 -2.59 21.45 5.50
CA LEU A 147 -1.45 21.71 4.61
C LEU A 147 -0.97 23.17 4.73
N ARG A 148 -1.85 24.11 5.09
CA ARG A 148 -1.49 25.52 5.30
C ARG A 148 -0.61 25.73 6.54
N ASN A 149 -0.60 24.80 7.48
CA ASN A 149 0.27 24.88 8.66
C ASN A 149 1.73 24.51 8.37
N TRP A 150 2.03 23.95 7.20
CA TRP A 150 3.42 23.68 6.77
C TRP A 150 4.15 24.93 6.25
N THR A 151 3.46 26.06 6.05
CA THR A 151 3.99 27.25 5.37
C THR A 151 4.26 28.45 6.30
N THR A 152 4.66 28.22 7.55
CA THR A 152 4.96 29.34 8.49
C THR A 152 6.32 30.02 8.25
N GLY A 153 7.05 29.63 7.19
CA GLY A 153 8.30 30.26 6.74
C GLY A 153 8.45 30.26 5.21
N PRO A 154 9.53 30.83 4.65
CA PRO A 154 9.80 30.78 3.21
C PRO A 154 9.99 29.32 2.78
N VAL A 155 9.02 28.79 2.03
CA VAL A 155 9.06 27.42 1.51
C VAL A 155 9.49 27.46 0.05
N SER A 156 10.59 26.78 -0.26
CA SER A 156 10.94 26.45 -1.64
C SER A 156 10.14 25.21 -2.05
N SER A 157 9.21 25.39 -2.98
CA SER A 157 8.41 24.29 -3.54
C SER A 157 9.00 23.81 -4.86
N CYS A 158 9.04 22.49 -5.05
CA CYS A 158 9.34 21.86 -6.33
C CYS A 158 8.11 21.06 -6.75
N TYR A 159 7.61 21.30 -7.97
CA TYR A 159 6.43 20.62 -8.50
C TYR A 159 6.86 19.57 -9.52
N PHE A 160 6.43 18.33 -9.31
CA PHE A 160 6.51 17.27 -10.31
C PHE A 160 5.14 17.10 -10.95
N PHE A 161 5.07 17.10 -12.27
CA PHE A 161 3.84 16.85 -13.01
C PHE A 161 4.12 15.85 -14.13
N PHE A 162 3.10 15.08 -14.51
CA PHE A 162 3.18 14.12 -15.59
C PHE A 162 2.27 14.57 -16.73
N THR A 163 2.76 14.46 -17.96
CA THR A 163 1.98 14.78 -19.15
C THR A 163 2.37 13.83 -20.28
N THR A 164 1.39 13.42 -21.08
CA THR A 164 1.63 12.75 -22.37
C THR A 164 1.69 13.76 -23.52
N ASN A 165 1.42 15.04 -23.25
CA ASN A 165 1.41 16.09 -24.25
C ASN A 165 2.84 16.52 -24.59
N ALA A 166 3.31 16.12 -25.77
CA ALA A 166 4.65 16.45 -26.25
C ALA A 166 4.88 17.97 -26.46
N ASN A 167 3.80 18.75 -26.67
CA ASN A 167 3.89 20.19 -26.94
C ASN A 167 4.37 20.99 -25.72
N LEU A 168 4.19 20.46 -24.51
CA LEU A 168 4.70 21.10 -23.30
C LEU A 168 6.23 21.09 -23.21
N LYS A 169 6.92 20.21 -23.96
CA LYS A 169 8.40 20.18 -23.99
C LYS A 169 9.01 21.41 -24.66
N SER A 170 8.27 22.07 -25.54
CA SER A 170 8.73 23.29 -26.24
C SER A 170 8.40 24.58 -25.51
N HIS A 171 7.65 24.53 -24.41
CA HIS A 171 7.32 25.74 -23.64
C HIS A 171 8.44 26.11 -22.68
N ALA A 172 8.86 27.38 -22.71
CA ALA A 172 9.83 27.93 -21.76
C ALA A 172 9.24 28.16 -20.35
N LYS A 173 7.91 28.19 -20.22
CA LYS A 173 7.18 28.38 -18.97
C LYS A 173 5.93 27.50 -18.98
N ILE A 174 5.64 26.90 -17.83
CA ILE A 174 4.43 26.10 -17.60
C ILE A 174 3.56 26.86 -16.61
N THR A 175 2.30 27.06 -16.96
CA THR A 175 1.30 27.74 -16.13
C THR A 175 0.46 26.75 -15.33
N LEU A 176 -0.28 27.23 -14.33
CA LEU A 176 -1.22 26.38 -13.59
C LEU A 176 -2.33 25.82 -14.50
N ASP A 177 -2.80 26.62 -15.46
CA ASP A 177 -3.78 26.16 -16.45
C ASP A 177 -3.22 25.04 -17.33
N ASP A 178 -1.93 25.09 -17.70
CA ASP A 178 -1.29 24.00 -18.43
C ASP A 178 -1.28 22.70 -17.60
N LEU A 179 -1.05 22.80 -16.30
CA LEU A 179 -1.06 21.65 -15.39
C LEU A 179 -2.47 21.06 -15.25
N ILE A 180 -3.50 21.91 -15.15
CA ILE A 180 -4.89 21.46 -15.03
C ILE A 180 -5.38 20.79 -16.32
N ASN A 181 -5.02 21.35 -17.48
CA ASN A 181 -5.54 20.89 -18.77
C ASN A 181 -4.76 19.73 -19.39
N PHE A 182 -3.45 19.64 -19.12
CA PHE A 182 -2.56 18.66 -19.77
C PHE A 182 -1.81 17.78 -18.78
N GLY A 183 -1.89 18.10 -17.49
CA GLY A 183 -1.36 17.25 -16.44
C GLY A 183 -2.27 16.07 -16.18
N PHE A 184 -1.68 14.96 -15.81
CA PHE A 184 -2.39 13.86 -15.18
C PHE A 184 -1.57 13.33 -14.01
N LEU A 185 -2.26 12.71 -13.07
CA LEU A 185 -1.62 11.94 -12.02
C LEU A 185 -1.76 10.46 -12.39
N PRO A 186 -0.66 9.72 -12.62
CA PRO A 186 -0.77 8.29 -12.90
C PRO A 186 -1.44 7.57 -11.73
N ASN A 187 -2.55 6.87 -12.01
CA ASN A 187 -3.19 6.03 -11.00
C ASN A 187 -2.18 5.00 -10.47
N GLY A 188 -1.98 4.97 -9.16
CA GLY A 188 -1.01 4.10 -8.50
C GLY A 188 0.42 4.64 -8.40
N LEU A 189 0.70 5.89 -8.81
CA LEU A 189 2.01 6.52 -8.59
C LEU A 189 2.41 6.49 -7.12
N PHE A 190 1.53 6.97 -6.24
CA PHE A 190 1.81 7.03 -4.81
C PHE A 190 1.92 5.64 -4.17
N SER A 191 1.14 4.67 -4.63
CA SER A 191 1.25 3.26 -4.21
C SER A 191 2.62 2.64 -4.49
N ARG A 192 3.41 3.23 -5.40
CA ARG A 192 4.74 2.74 -5.80
C ARG A 192 5.90 3.59 -5.27
N ILE A 193 5.62 4.79 -4.77
CA ILE A 193 6.64 5.69 -4.19
C ILE A 193 6.74 5.49 -2.68
N LEU A 194 5.63 5.14 -2.02
CA LEU A 194 5.57 4.74 -0.61
C LEU A 194 6.26 3.38 -0.39
#